data_AF-A0A1J5PM96-F1
#
_entry.id   AF-A0A1J5PM96-F1
#
_cell.length_a   1.000
_cell.length_b   1.000
_cell.length_c   1.000
_cell.angle_alpha   90.00
_cell.angle_beta   90.00
_cell.angle_gamma   90.00
#
_symmetry.space_group_name_H-M   'P 1'
#
loop_
_entity.id
_entity.type
_entity.pdbx_description
1 polymer ?
#
loop_
_entity_poly.entity_id
_entity_poly.type
_entity_poly.pdbx_seq_one_letter_code
_entity_poly.pdbx_strand_id
1 'polypeptide(L)'
;MGITSGAVAGLVAITPASGFVGPSGALVIGIAAGVICFWTAVYMKEMIGYDDSLDAFGVHAIGGILGALLTGVFAVKAIGGTAGVLEGNAGQFLIQAKGVAVTIIYDAIVTFVILKVVDMIIGLRVTEEQEREGLDISLHGEQVL
;
A
#
# COMPACT_ATOMS: atom_id res chain seq x y z
N MET A 1 -5.11 -5.13 15.04
CA MET A 1 -4.50 -4.43 16.20
C MET A 1 -3.89 -3.12 15.71
N GLY A 2 -4.36 -1.96 16.18
CA GLY A 2 -3.94 -0.66 15.62
C GLY A 2 -2.43 -0.39 15.69
N ILE A 3 -1.76 -0.85 16.76
CA ILE A 3 -0.31 -0.67 16.94
C ILE A 3 0.49 -1.42 15.86
N THR A 4 0.14 -2.67 15.57
CA THR A 4 0.85 -3.47 14.56
C THR A 4 0.58 -2.95 13.16
N SER A 5 -0.66 -2.54 12.85
CA SER A 5 -0.99 -1.94 11.56
C SER A 5 -0.24 -0.61 11.34
N GLY A 6 -0.12 0.22 12.39
CA GLY A 6 0.70 1.44 12.33
C GLY A 6 2.20 1.16 12.13
N ALA A 7 2.74 0.12 12.79
CA ALA A 7 4.12 -0.30 12.57
C ALA A 7 4.35 -0.78 11.12
N VAL A 8 3.43 -1.59 10.57
CA VAL A 8 3.47 -2.04 9.17
C VAL A 8 3.37 -0.84 8.22
N ALA A 9 2.50 0.13 8.48
CA ALA A 9 2.39 1.34 7.65
C ALA A 9 3.73 2.10 7.56
N GLY A 10 4.44 2.26 8.69
CA GLY A 10 5.77 2.85 8.70
C GLY A 10 6.80 2.05 7.89
N LEU A 11 6.78 0.72 8.02
CA LEU A 11 7.68 -0.19 7.27
C LEU A 11 7.40 -0.15 5.75
N VAL A 12 6.13 -0.12 5.36
CA VAL A 12 5.74 0.06 3.96
C VAL A 12 6.26 1.39 3.44
N ALA A 13 5.97 2.49 4.14
CA ALA A 13 6.34 3.83 3.67
C ALA A 13 7.85 4.06 3.62
N ILE A 14 8.64 3.45 4.51
CA ILE A 14 10.10 3.58 4.47
C ILE A 14 10.75 2.69 3.41
N THR A 15 10.08 1.64 2.93
CA THR A 15 10.63 0.71 1.92
C THR A 15 11.27 1.43 0.72
N PRO A 16 10.59 2.34 0.01
CA PRO A 16 11.18 3.06 -1.13
C PRO A 16 12.23 4.11 -0.74
N ALA A 17 12.36 4.47 0.54
CA ALA A 17 13.25 5.52 1.04
C ALA A 17 14.48 4.99 1.80
N SER A 18 14.44 3.72 2.21
CA SER A 18 15.38 3.08 3.15
C SER A 18 16.86 3.23 2.80
N GLY A 19 17.20 3.27 1.51
CA GLY A 19 18.57 3.48 1.01
C GLY A 19 18.91 4.92 0.63
N PHE A 20 18.02 5.88 0.84
CA PHE A 20 18.14 7.24 0.28
C PHE A 20 18.01 8.35 1.31
N VAL A 21 17.34 8.13 2.44
CA VAL A 21 17.00 9.20 3.41
C VAL A 21 17.81 9.07 4.70
N GLY A 22 18.03 10.19 5.39
CA GLY A 22 18.61 10.21 6.74
C GLY A 22 17.59 9.92 7.85
N PRO A 23 18.04 9.78 9.12
CA PRO A 23 17.16 9.44 10.24
C PRO A 23 15.99 10.42 10.47
N SER A 24 16.22 11.72 10.27
CA SER A 24 15.18 12.75 10.40
C SER A 24 14.09 12.60 9.34
N GLY A 25 14.47 12.35 8.08
CA GLY A 25 13.54 12.07 6.99
C GLY A 25 12.76 10.77 7.23
N ALA A 26 13.43 9.72 7.69
CA ALA A 26 12.79 8.45 8.04
C ALA A 26 11.74 8.61 9.15
N LEU A 27 12.03 9.40 10.18
CA LEU A 27 11.08 9.69 11.27
C LEU A 27 9.83 10.40 10.74
N VAL A 28 10.01 11.40 9.87
CA VAL A 28 8.89 12.15 9.28
C VAL A 28 8.03 11.23 8.40
N ILE A 29 8.65 10.38 7.58
CA ILE A 29 7.95 9.40 6.74
C ILE A 29 7.12 8.45 7.61
N GLY A 30 7.69 7.91 8.68
CA GLY A 30 6.99 7.00 9.60
C GLY A 30 5.79 7.64 10.30
N ILE A 31 5.93 8.88 10.79
CA ILE A 31 4.82 9.61 11.41
C ILE A 31 3.71 9.90 10.40
N ALA A 32 4.09 10.38 9.20
CA ALA A 32 3.13 10.67 8.14
C ALA A 32 2.37 9.40 7.72
N ALA A 33 3.07 8.27 7.59
CA ALA A 33 2.47 6.98 7.27
C ALA A 33 1.51 6.50 8.36
N GLY A 34 1.88 6.63 9.64
CA GLY A 34 1.01 6.26 10.75
C GLY A 34 -0.33 7.01 10.73
N VAL A 35 -0.30 8.31 10.46
CA VAL A 35 -1.52 9.14 10.40
C VAL A 35 -2.34 8.86 9.14
N ILE A 36 -1.69 8.88 7.98
CA ILE A 36 -2.38 8.78 6.68
C ILE A 36 -2.93 7.37 6.48
N CYS A 37 -2.13 6.32 6.75
CA CYS A 37 -2.59 4.94 6.58
C CYS A 37 -3.67 4.56 7.59
N PHE A 38 -3.66 5.13 8.80
CA PHE A 38 -4.78 4.97 9.75
C PHE A 38 -6.05 5.58 9.18
N TRP A 39 -5.97 6.81 8.68
CA TRP A 39 -7.14 7.50 8.16
C TRP A 39 -7.73 6.76 6.94
N THR A 40 -6.89 6.26 6.04
CA THR A 40 -7.34 5.52 4.85
C THR A 40 -7.89 4.14 5.18
N ALA A 41 -7.25 3.40 6.09
CA ALA A 41 -7.72 2.07 6.52
C ALA A 41 -9.04 2.14 7.30
N VAL A 42 -9.30 3.21 8.05
CA VAL A 42 -10.49 3.31 8.90
C VAL A 42 -11.63 4.05 8.20
N TYR A 43 -11.38 5.25 7.68
CA TYR A 43 -12.44 6.15 7.22
C TYR A 43 -12.65 6.10 5.70
N MET A 44 -11.57 6.08 4.93
CA MET A 44 -11.68 6.18 3.47
C MET A 44 -12.39 4.96 2.86
N LYS A 45 -12.18 3.75 3.40
CA LYS A 45 -12.86 2.55 2.90
C LYS A 45 -14.37 2.58 3.10
N GLU A 46 -14.83 3.09 4.25
CA GLU A 46 -16.26 3.26 4.53
C GLU A 46 -16.87 4.34 3.63
N MET A 47 -16.17 5.45 3.43
CA MET A 47 -16.63 6.54 2.57
C MET A 47 -16.78 6.15 1.10
N ILE A 48 -15.88 5.30 0.59
CA ILE A 48 -15.85 4.87 -0.82
C ILE A 48 -16.64 3.55 -1.00
N GLY A 49 -16.93 2.84 0.09
CA GLY A 49 -17.73 1.60 0.08
C GLY A 49 -17.02 0.40 -0.55
N TYR A 50 -15.69 0.40 -0.58
CA TYR A 50 -14.92 -0.77 -1.03
C TYR A 50 -14.65 -1.72 0.13
N ASP A 51 -14.75 -3.02 -0.15
CA ASP A 51 -14.46 -4.09 0.82
C ASP A 51 -13.01 -4.57 0.65
N ASP A 52 -12.11 -4.01 1.45
CA ASP A 52 -10.71 -4.40 1.57
C ASP A 52 -10.50 -5.07 2.94
N SER A 53 -10.64 -6.39 2.95
CA SER A 53 -10.79 -7.18 4.18
C SER A 53 -9.60 -7.07 5.14
N LEU A 54 -8.40 -6.77 4.63
CA LEU A 54 -7.16 -6.69 5.42
C LEU A 54 -6.50 -5.31 5.39
N ASP A 55 -7.21 -4.28 4.91
CA ASP A 55 -6.69 -2.92 4.74
C ASP A 55 -5.43 -2.87 3.85
N ALA A 56 -5.29 -3.80 2.91
CA ALA A 56 -4.12 -3.88 2.04
C ALA A 56 -3.95 -2.62 1.19
N PHE A 57 -5.04 -2.08 0.65
CA PHE A 57 -5.02 -0.82 -0.08
C PHE A 57 -4.68 0.35 0.83
N GLY A 58 -5.38 0.45 1.98
CA GLY A 58 -5.21 1.54 2.94
C GLY A 58 -3.79 1.65 3.51
N VAL A 59 -3.15 0.51 3.81
CA VAL A 59 -1.83 0.45 4.42
C VAL A 59 -0.71 0.32 3.38
N HIS A 60 -0.84 -0.57 2.40
CA HIS A 60 0.23 -0.87 1.45
C HIS A 60 0.22 0.08 0.25
N ALA A 61 -0.91 0.26 -0.42
CA ALA A 61 -0.97 1.12 -1.60
C ALA A 61 -0.74 2.59 -1.22
N ILE A 62 -1.50 3.11 -0.27
CA ILE A 62 -1.35 4.51 0.17
C ILE A 62 0.00 4.74 0.86
N GLY A 63 0.42 3.82 1.74
CA GLY A 63 1.71 3.91 2.41
C GLY A 63 2.89 3.88 1.43
N GLY A 64 2.82 3.02 0.41
CA GLY A 64 3.82 2.94 -0.65
C GLY A 64 3.88 4.20 -1.51
N ILE A 65 2.72 4.75 -1.89
CA ILE A 65 2.61 6.02 -2.62
C ILE A 65 3.24 7.16 -1.79
N LEU A 66 2.83 7.31 -0.54
CA LEU A 66 3.34 8.33 0.37
C LEU A 66 4.86 8.20 0.52
N GLY A 67 5.34 6.99 0.81
CA GLY A 67 6.75 6.67 0.93
C GLY A 67 7.55 7.05 -0.31
N ALA A 68 7.09 6.61 -1.49
CA ALA A 68 7.78 6.88 -2.74
C ALA A 68 7.86 8.38 -3.07
N LEU A 69 6.79 9.14 -2.83
CA LEU A 69 6.78 10.59 -3.01
C LEU A 69 7.72 11.28 -2.02
N LEU A 70 7.69 10.88 -0.74
CA LEU A 70 8.55 11.44 0.29
C LEU A 70 10.03 11.05 0.12
N THR A 71 10.36 9.91 -0.51
CA THR A 71 11.72 9.62 -0.98
C THR A 71 12.21 10.74 -1.89
N GLY A 72 11.36 11.23 -2.80
CA GLY A 72 11.73 12.32 -3.71
C GLY A 72 11.97 13.66 -3.00
N VAL A 73 11.41 13.84 -1.81
CA VAL A 73 11.61 15.03 -0.97
C VAL A 73 12.87 14.91 -0.13
N PHE A 74 13.01 13.78 0.59
CA PHE A 74 14.00 13.58 1.64
C PHE A 74 15.28 12.86 1.20
N ALA A 75 15.41 12.47 -0.07
CA ALA A 75 16.64 11.84 -0.56
C ALA A 75 17.87 12.73 -0.30
N VAL A 76 18.92 12.11 0.22
CA VAL A 76 20.19 12.74 0.58
C VAL A 76 21.26 12.21 -0.36
N LYS A 77 21.92 13.10 -1.09
CA LYS A 77 22.93 12.74 -2.10
C LYS A 77 24.08 11.95 -1.50
N ALA A 78 24.49 12.29 -0.27
CA ALA A 78 25.57 11.59 0.43
C ALA A 78 25.20 10.15 0.86
N ILE A 79 23.92 9.81 0.93
CA ILE A 79 23.44 8.47 1.35
C ILE A 79 23.14 7.62 0.11
N GLY A 80 22.22 8.10 -0.74
CA GLY A 80 21.70 7.32 -1.87
C GLY A 80 22.19 7.77 -3.25
N GLY A 81 23.19 8.64 -3.31
CA GLY A 81 23.77 9.15 -4.56
C GLY A 81 22.90 10.17 -5.32
N THR A 82 21.69 10.45 -4.84
CA THR A 82 20.74 11.38 -5.47
C THR A 82 20.15 12.33 -4.42
N ALA A 83 20.14 13.62 -4.74
CA ALA A 83 19.49 14.64 -3.93
C ALA A 83 17.97 14.60 -4.15
N GLY A 84 17.20 14.87 -3.09
CA GLY A 84 15.78 15.16 -3.14
C GLY A 84 15.50 16.66 -3.20
N VAL A 85 14.22 17.02 -3.06
CA VAL A 85 13.76 18.42 -3.07
C VAL A 85 14.50 19.26 -2.02
N LEU A 86 14.69 18.74 -0.81
CA LEU A 86 15.32 19.50 0.28
C LEU A 86 16.81 19.79 0.06
N GLU A 87 17.47 19.05 -0.82
CA GLU A 87 18.86 19.30 -1.26
C GLU A 87 18.92 19.99 -2.64
N GLY A 88 17.80 20.54 -3.12
CA GLY A 88 17.75 21.36 -4.32
C GLY A 88 17.41 20.61 -5.63
N ASN A 89 17.09 19.32 -5.57
CA ASN A 89 16.66 18.55 -6.73
C ASN A 89 15.14 18.31 -6.74
N ALA A 90 14.38 19.32 -7.15
CA ALA A 90 12.92 19.21 -7.29
C ALA A 90 12.50 18.17 -8.35
N GLY A 91 13.37 17.87 -9.32
CA GLY A 91 13.13 16.85 -10.34
C GLY A 91 12.95 15.45 -9.77
N GLN A 92 13.56 15.16 -8.60
CA GLN A 92 13.42 13.84 -7.99
C GLN A 92 11.99 13.54 -7.56
N PHE A 93 11.26 14.51 -7.02
CA PHE A 93 9.84 14.33 -6.68
C PHE A 93 9.00 13.99 -7.92
N LEU A 94 9.26 14.65 -9.05
CA LEU A 94 8.55 14.38 -10.30
C LEU A 94 8.86 12.98 -10.85
N ILE A 95 10.10 12.53 -10.73
CA ILE A 95 10.50 11.17 -11.11
C ILE A 95 9.75 10.13 -10.26
N GLN A 96 9.70 10.33 -8.95
CA GLN A 96 8.96 9.45 -8.04
C GLN A 96 7.45 9.46 -8.35
N ALA A 97 6.86 10.64 -8.56
CA ALA A 97 5.45 10.78 -8.90
C ALA A 97 5.11 10.08 -10.22
N LYS A 98 5.99 10.18 -11.23
CA LYS A 98 5.85 9.44 -12.49
C LYS A 98 5.91 7.94 -12.26
N GLY A 99 6.86 7.46 -11.44
CA GLY A 99 6.95 6.05 -11.08
C GLY A 99 5.65 5.53 -10.46
N VAL A 100 5.15 6.24 -9.44
CA VAL A 100 3.88 5.95 -8.78
C VAL A 100 2.71 5.92 -9.77
N ALA A 101 2.60 6.92 -10.64
CA ALA A 101 1.50 6.97 -11.61
C ALA A 101 1.54 5.78 -12.58
N VAL A 102 2.73 5.43 -13.08
CA VAL A 102 2.91 4.29 -13.98
C VAL A 102 2.55 2.98 -13.29
N THR A 103 3.01 2.76 -12.05
CA THR A 103 2.71 1.53 -11.31
C THR A 103 1.22 1.42 -11.00
N ILE A 104 0.56 2.50 -10.57
CA ILE A 104 -0.90 2.49 -10.33
C ILE A 104 -1.67 2.11 -11.59
N ILE A 105 -1.34 2.71 -12.73
CA ILE A 105 -2.03 2.43 -14.00
C ILE A 105 -1.81 0.97 -14.41
N TYR A 106 -0.57 0.50 -14.34
CA TYR A 106 -0.22 -0.87 -14.68
C TYR A 106 -0.96 -1.87 -13.78
N ASP A 107 -0.85 -1.70 -12.45
CA ASP A 107 -1.44 -2.62 -11.48
C ASP A 107 -2.97 -2.64 -11.60
N ALA A 108 -3.61 -1.49 -11.77
CA ALA A 108 -5.06 -1.42 -11.95
C ALA A 108 -5.53 -2.14 -13.22
N ILE A 109 -4.89 -1.87 -14.37
CA ILE A 109 -5.30 -2.46 -15.65
C ILE A 109 -5.01 -3.96 -15.66
N VAL A 110 -3.78 -4.34 -15.32
CA VAL A 110 -3.32 -5.72 -15.44
C VAL A 110 -4.05 -6.62 -14.43
N THR A 111 -4.17 -6.19 -13.18
CA THR A 111 -4.90 -6.95 -12.16
C THR A 111 -6.37 -7.09 -12.54
N PHE A 112 -7.03 -6.03 -13.03
CA PHE A 112 -8.42 -6.10 -13.47
C PHE A 112 -8.62 -7.12 -14.60
N VAL A 113 -7.74 -7.10 -15.62
CA VAL A 113 -7.80 -8.06 -16.73
C VAL A 113 -7.60 -9.48 -16.23
N ILE A 114 -6.58 -9.72 -15.40
CA ILE A 114 -6.30 -11.05 -14.85
C ILE A 114 -7.50 -11.56 -14.05
N LEU A 115 -8.00 -10.77 -13.11
CA LEU A 115 -9.14 -11.16 -12.28
C LEU A 115 -10.39 -11.43 -13.12
N LYS A 116 -10.68 -10.60 -14.14
CA LYS A 116 -11.81 -10.86 -15.04
C LYS A 116 -11.65 -12.13 -15.86
N VAL A 117 -10.45 -12.42 -16.35
CA VAL A 117 -10.21 -13.66 -17.09
C VAL A 117 -10.37 -14.88 -16.19
N VAL A 118 -9.83 -14.84 -14.96
CA VAL A 118 -9.99 -15.93 -14.00
C VAL A 118 -11.46 -16.13 -13.63
N ASP A 119 -12.19 -15.05 -13.36
CA ASP A 119 -13.61 -15.09 -13.01
C ASP A 119 -14.48 -15.71 -14.13
N MET A 120 -14.15 -15.45 -15.39
CA MET A 120 -14.86 -16.03 -16.53
C MET A 120 -14.59 -17.52 -16.76
N ILE A 121 -13.40 -18.01 -16.37
CA ILE A 121 -12.97 -19.39 -16.65
C ILE A 121 -13.27 -20.31 -15.46
N ILE A 122 -12.97 -19.84 -14.24
CA ILE A 122 -12.99 -20.64 -13.01
C ILE A 122 -14.03 -20.11 -12.02
N GLY A 123 -14.26 -18.79 -12.02
CA GLY A 123 -14.99 -18.09 -10.97
C GLY A 123 -14.08 -17.71 -9.79
N LEU A 124 -14.16 -16.47 -9.31
CA LEU A 124 -13.31 -15.97 -8.21
C LEU A 124 -13.94 -16.11 -6.82
N ARG A 125 -15.27 -15.89 -6.71
CA ARG A 125 -15.98 -15.90 -5.42
C ARG A 125 -16.69 -17.24 -5.23
N VAL A 126 -16.69 -17.75 -4.00
CA VAL A 126 -17.52 -18.89 -3.60
C VAL A 126 -19.01 -18.54 -3.70
N THR A 127 -19.88 -19.54 -3.59
CA THR A 127 -21.32 -19.26 -3.52
C THR A 127 -21.69 -18.59 -2.20
N GLU A 128 -22.80 -17.85 -2.19
CA GLU A 128 -23.35 -17.21 -0.99
C GLU A 128 -23.63 -18.22 0.15
N GLU A 129 -23.96 -19.46 -0.20
CA GLU A 129 -24.19 -20.54 0.78
C GLU A 129 -22.88 -20.97 1.42
N GLN A 130 -21.82 -21.19 0.63
CA GLN A 130 -20.49 -21.51 1.12
C GLN A 130 -19.89 -20.37 1.96
N GLU A 131 -20.13 -19.12 1.56
CA GLU A 131 -19.68 -17.94 2.32
C GLU A 131 -20.39 -17.84 3.68
N ARG A 132 -21.69 -18.19 3.75
CA ARG A 132 -22.45 -18.21 5.02
C ARG A 132 -22.07 -19.37 5.94
N GLU A 133 -21.79 -20.53 5.39
CA GLU A 133 -21.36 -21.71 6.15
C GLU A 133 -19.93 -21.56 6.68
N GLY A 134 -19.10 -20.79 5.97
CA GLY A 134 -17.70 -20.53 6.29
C GLY A 134 -16.76 -21.33 5.40
N LEU A 135 -15.64 -20.71 5.00
CA LEU A 135 -14.68 -21.28 4.05
C LEU A 135 -13.92 -22.49 4.63
N ASP A 136 -13.73 -22.54 5.94
CA ASP A 136 -13.06 -23.67 6.61
C ASP A 136 -13.87 -24.96 6.45
N ILE A 137 -15.18 -24.89 6.64
CA ILE A 137 -16.09 -26.05 6.49
C ILE A 137 -16.29 -26.36 5.00
N SER A 138 -16.68 -25.36 4.21
CA SER A 138 -17.13 -25.57 2.83
C SER A 138 -16.02 -25.92 1.84
N LEU A 139 -14.78 -25.47 2.08
CA LEU A 139 -13.64 -25.75 1.19
C LEU A 139 -12.60 -26.71 1.79
N HIS A 140 -12.47 -26.78 3.12
CA HIS A 140 -11.41 -27.54 3.78
C HIS A 140 -11.93 -28.68 4.67
N GLY A 141 -13.22 -28.70 5.01
CA GLY A 141 -13.81 -29.69 5.91
C GLY A 141 -13.30 -29.60 7.35
N GLU A 142 -12.75 -28.44 7.74
CA GLU A 142 -12.18 -28.19 9.05
C GLU A 142 -13.14 -27.35 9.91
N GLN A 143 -13.14 -27.61 11.22
CA GLN A 143 -13.90 -26.84 12.20
C GLN A 143 -12.95 -26.38 13.31
N VAL A 144 -12.73 -25.07 13.41
CA VAL A 144 -11.93 -24.49 14.48
C VAL A 144 -12.76 -24.53 15.78
N LEU A 145 -12.28 -25.31 16.76
CA LEU A 145 -12.90 -25.46 18.09
C LEU A 145 -12.74 -24.20 18.96
#